data_AF-A0A4Q2Z972-F1
#
_entry.id   AF-A0A4Q2Z972-F1
#
_cell.length_a   1.000
_cell.length_b   1.000
_cell.length_c   1.000
_cell.angle_alpha   90.00
_cell.angle_beta   90.00
_cell.angle_gamma   90.00
#
_symmetry.space_group_name_H-M   'P 1'
#
loop_
_entity.id
_entity.type
_entity.pdbx_description
1 polymer ?
#
loop_
_entity_poly.entity_id
_entity_poly.type
_entity_poly.pdbx_seq_one_letter_code
_entity_poly.pdbx_strand_id
1 'polypeptide(L)'
;MVVEMLPVVADGEVPAKVRSNSLTKRKQWLSTDILGWLTRKLPADAYAMLAVTMTDLYPDESWNFVFGQASFKERVGVFSFARYHPSWTFDPVDDGTEKLVLGRAAKVLTHEMGHMFGIRHCVHYECNMGGVNHLEEADATPMHLCPVCLRKLYHAVRFDPAERYEALAKFYRENGFKEEETWVVKDAAAIGAAK
;
A
#
# COMPACT_ATOMS: atom_id res chain seq x y z
N MET A 1 6.59 -4.79 -14.92
CA MET A 1 5.71 -5.89 -14.48
C MET A 1 4.28 -5.51 -14.82
N VAL A 2 3.50 -6.42 -15.37
CA VAL A 2 2.08 -6.19 -15.66
C VAL A 2 1.30 -6.38 -14.36
N VAL A 3 0.33 -5.50 -14.11
CA VAL A 3 -0.65 -5.66 -13.04
C VAL A 3 -1.94 -6.14 -13.67
N GLU A 4 -2.47 -7.26 -13.21
CA GLU A 4 -3.74 -7.81 -13.67
C GLU A 4 -4.81 -7.62 -12.59
N MET A 5 -5.97 -7.13 -13.00
CA MET A 5 -7.15 -7.00 -12.13
C MET A 5 -7.99 -8.27 -12.23
N LEU A 6 -8.06 -9.01 -11.13
CA LEU A 6 -8.90 -10.21 -11.05
C LEU A 6 -10.39 -9.83 -10.83
N PRO A 7 -11.33 -10.74 -11.12
CA PRO A 7 -12.75 -10.51 -10.87
C PRO A 7 -13.04 -10.11 -9.42
N VAL A 8 -13.97 -9.18 -9.24
CA VAL A 8 -14.44 -8.75 -7.92
C VAL A 8 -15.10 -9.94 -7.22
N VAL A 9 -14.79 -10.12 -5.94
CA VAL A 9 -15.40 -11.12 -5.07
C VAL A 9 -16.45 -10.44 -4.20
N ALA A 10 -17.67 -10.97 -4.18
CA ALA A 10 -18.77 -10.40 -3.42
C ALA A 10 -18.52 -10.52 -1.90
N ASP A 11 -19.09 -9.59 -1.13
CA ASP A 11 -18.91 -9.52 0.32
C ASP A 11 -19.26 -10.82 1.08
N GLY A 12 -20.28 -11.56 0.60
CA GLY A 12 -20.69 -12.85 1.17
C GLY A 12 -19.82 -14.05 0.78
N GLU A 13 -18.93 -13.88 -0.20
CA GLU A 13 -18.05 -14.94 -0.70
C GLU A 13 -16.64 -14.89 -0.09
N VAL A 14 -16.31 -13.81 0.62
CA VAL A 14 -15.01 -13.66 1.30
C VAL A 14 -14.96 -14.61 2.49
N PRO A 15 -14.07 -15.64 2.49
CA PRO A 15 -14.06 -16.67 3.51
C PRO A 15 -13.24 -16.22 4.72
N ALA A 16 -13.70 -15.18 5.40
CA ALA A 16 -13.06 -14.60 6.58
C ALA A 16 -14.05 -14.50 7.73
N LYS A 17 -13.57 -14.73 8.96
CA LYS A 17 -14.33 -14.42 10.16
C LYS A 17 -14.75 -12.96 10.15
N VAL A 18 -15.97 -12.73 10.64
CA VAL A 18 -16.59 -11.42 10.68
C VAL A 18 -16.85 -11.06 12.13
N ARG A 19 -16.56 -9.81 12.49
CA ARG A 19 -17.06 -9.21 13.73
C ARG A 19 -17.67 -7.83 13.46
N SER A 20 -18.43 -7.33 14.43
CA SER A 20 -18.83 -5.92 14.47
C SER A 20 -17.89 -5.18 15.42
N ASN A 21 -17.26 -4.11 14.95
CA ASN A 21 -16.40 -3.29 15.78
C ASN A 21 -17.20 -2.69 16.95
N SER A 22 -16.69 -2.81 18.18
CA SER A 22 -17.42 -2.38 19.37
C SER A 22 -17.73 -0.88 19.39
N LEU A 23 -16.84 -0.06 18.81
CA LEU A 23 -16.96 1.40 18.75
C LEU A 23 -17.75 1.86 17.53
N THR A 24 -17.31 1.47 16.32
CA THR A 24 -17.91 1.98 15.07
C THR A 24 -19.19 1.25 14.68
N LYS A 25 -19.46 0.08 15.28
CA LYS A 25 -20.54 -0.87 14.91
C LYS A 25 -20.46 -1.38 13.47
N ARG A 26 -19.39 -1.06 12.74
CA ARG A 26 -19.19 -1.49 11.35
C ARG A 26 -18.58 -2.89 11.30
N LYS A 27 -18.86 -3.58 10.18
CA LYS A 27 -18.34 -4.91 9.87
C LYS A 27 -16.82 -4.87 9.75
N GLN A 28 -16.13 -5.84 10.34
CA GLN A 28 -14.70 -6.10 10.15
C GLN A 28 -14.45 -7.54 9.71
N TRP A 29 -13.46 -7.74 8.83
CA TRP A 29 -12.96 -9.07 8.46
C TRP A 29 -11.62 -9.37 9.11
N LEU A 30 -11.43 -10.64 9.50
CA LEU A 30 -10.14 -11.14 9.97
C LEU A 30 -9.16 -11.18 8.79
N SER A 31 -8.15 -10.33 8.79
CA SER A 31 -7.20 -10.20 7.68
C SER A 31 -6.38 -11.47 7.47
N THR A 32 -6.05 -12.22 8.53
CA THR A 32 -5.29 -13.46 8.43
C THR A 32 -6.04 -14.58 7.70
N ASP A 33 -7.37 -14.64 7.79
CA ASP A 33 -8.18 -15.57 7.00
C ASP A 33 -8.14 -15.20 5.51
N ILE A 34 -8.23 -13.90 5.19
CA ILE A 34 -8.11 -13.40 3.81
C ILE A 34 -6.73 -13.77 3.25
N LEU A 35 -5.65 -13.53 4.00
CA LEU A 35 -4.30 -13.91 3.57
C LEU A 35 -4.20 -15.41 3.29
N GLY A 36 -4.69 -16.24 4.22
CA GLY A 36 -4.73 -17.69 4.03
C GLY A 36 -5.51 -18.10 2.77
N TRP A 37 -6.61 -17.42 2.48
CA TRP A 37 -7.38 -17.64 1.25
C TRP A 37 -6.62 -17.21 -0.02
N LEU A 38 -5.97 -16.05 -0.01
CA LEU A 38 -5.18 -15.57 -1.15
C LEU A 38 -4.00 -16.49 -1.47
N THR A 39 -3.34 -17.09 -0.46
CA THR A 39 -2.24 -18.05 -0.72
C THR A 39 -2.66 -19.21 -1.61
N ARG A 40 -3.92 -19.66 -1.50
CA ARG A 40 -4.49 -20.74 -2.31
C ARG A 40 -4.95 -20.29 -3.69
N LYS A 41 -5.05 -18.97 -3.92
CA LYS A 41 -5.51 -18.36 -5.16
C LYS A 41 -4.41 -17.72 -5.99
N LEU A 42 -3.24 -17.45 -5.41
CA LEU A 42 -2.10 -16.83 -6.09
C LEU A 42 -1.74 -17.63 -7.36
N PRO A 43 -1.85 -17.04 -8.56
CA PRO A 43 -1.46 -17.70 -9.80
C PRO A 43 0.02 -18.10 -9.77
N ALA A 44 0.35 -19.21 -10.43
CA ALA A 44 1.72 -19.73 -10.46
C ALA A 44 2.72 -18.78 -11.17
N ASP A 45 2.22 -17.98 -12.12
CA ASP A 45 2.95 -16.96 -12.87
C ASP A 45 2.91 -15.57 -12.22
N ALA A 46 2.11 -15.36 -11.18
CA ALA A 46 2.05 -14.12 -10.44
C ALA A 46 3.19 -14.01 -9.42
N TYR A 47 3.83 -12.85 -9.35
CA TYR A 47 4.82 -12.57 -8.30
C TYR A 47 4.16 -12.39 -6.94
N ALA A 48 3.04 -11.66 -6.86
CA ALA A 48 2.31 -11.43 -5.64
C ALA A 48 0.82 -11.18 -5.93
N MET A 49 -0.04 -11.32 -4.93
CA MET A 49 -1.46 -11.02 -5.02
C MET A 49 -1.89 -10.11 -3.86
N LEU A 50 -2.65 -9.06 -4.18
CA LEU A 50 -3.15 -8.11 -3.20
C LEU A 50 -4.67 -8.01 -3.29
N ALA A 51 -5.37 -8.27 -2.18
CA ALA A 51 -6.78 -7.96 -2.07
C ALA A 51 -6.97 -6.51 -1.64
N VAL A 52 -7.97 -5.84 -2.22
CA VAL A 52 -8.35 -4.47 -1.88
C VAL A 52 -9.82 -4.47 -1.51
N THR A 53 -10.17 -3.86 -0.37
CA THR A 53 -11.53 -3.85 0.16
C THR A 53 -11.94 -2.49 0.72
N MET A 54 -13.25 -2.24 0.77
CA MET A 54 -13.85 -1.11 1.51
C MET A 54 -14.29 -1.52 2.93
N THR A 55 -14.23 -2.82 3.26
CA THR A 55 -14.57 -3.37 4.57
C THR A 55 -13.37 -3.29 5.49
N ASP A 56 -13.60 -2.92 6.75
CA ASP A 56 -12.55 -2.76 7.75
C ASP A 56 -11.91 -4.11 8.13
N LEU A 57 -10.67 -4.09 8.60
CA LEU A 57 -9.86 -5.28 8.84
C LEU A 57 -9.38 -5.34 10.29
N TYR A 58 -9.23 -6.54 10.82
CA TYR A 58 -8.57 -6.78 12.10
C TYR A 58 -7.62 -7.99 12.00
N PRO A 59 -6.44 -7.97 12.66
CA PRO A 59 -5.45 -9.04 12.52
C PRO A 59 -5.63 -10.17 13.53
N ASP A 60 -6.21 -9.88 14.69
CA ASP A 60 -6.40 -10.79 15.82
C ASP A 60 -7.50 -10.24 16.74
N GLU A 61 -8.14 -11.11 17.52
CA GLU A 61 -9.23 -10.73 18.43
C GLU A 61 -8.82 -9.66 19.46
N SER A 62 -7.55 -9.62 19.87
CA SER A 62 -7.01 -8.63 20.81
C SER A 62 -6.71 -7.26 20.21
N TRP A 63 -6.76 -7.12 18.88
CA TRP A 63 -6.43 -5.88 18.17
C TRP A 63 -7.68 -5.15 17.68
N ASN A 64 -7.61 -3.82 17.58
CA ASN A 64 -8.73 -3.01 17.11
C ASN A 64 -8.93 -3.10 15.59
N PHE A 65 -7.87 -2.83 14.83
CA PHE A 65 -7.90 -2.85 13.36
C PHE A 65 -6.49 -2.85 12.76
N VAL A 66 -6.41 -3.07 11.45
CA VAL A 66 -5.25 -2.77 10.59
C VAL A 66 -5.71 -2.10 9.30
N PHE A 67 -4.88 -1.25 8.71
CA PHE A 67 -5.15 -0.66 7.39
C PHE A 67 -4.87 -1.64 6.24
N GLY A 68 -3.94 -2.56 6.48
CA GLY A 68 -3.58 -3.63 5.59
C GLY A 68 -2.67 -4.61 6.32
N GLN A 69 -2.40 -5.73 5.68
CA GLN A 69 -1.47 -6.73 6.18
C GLN A 69 -0.91 -7.51 5.00
N ALA A 70 0.40 -7.66 4.91
CA ALA A 70 1.05 -8.57 3.97
C ALA A 70 1.78 -9.74 4.64
N SER A 71 1.87 -10.84 3.89
CA SER A 71 2.77 -11.94 4.19
C SER A 71 4.12 -11.72 3.49
N PHE A 72 5.18 -11.63 4.29
CA PHE A 72 6.56 -11.56 3.79
C PHE A 72 7.00 -12.79 2.98
N LYS A 73 6.39 -13.96 3.20
CA LYS A 73 6.82 -15.23 2.60
C LYS A 73 5.87 -15.73 1.52
N GLU A 74 4.57 -15.57 1.75
CA GLU A 74 3.54 -16.15 0.89
C GLU A 74 3.17 -15.25 -0.30
N ARG A 75 3.75 -14.04 -0.36
CA ARG A 75 3.55 -13.08 -1.48
C ARG A 75 2.09 -12.69 -1.66
N VAL A 76 1.36 -12.59 -0.55
CA VAL A 76 -0.03 -12.13 -0.53
C VAL A 76 -0.23 -11.02 0.47
N GLY A 77 -1.14 -10.11 0.16
CA GLY A 77 -1.52 -9.01 1.05
C GLY A 77 -3.00 -8.69 0.97
N VAL A 78 -3.50 -7.95 1.95
CA VAL A 78 -4.83 -7.34 1.93
C VAL A 78 -4.72 -5.89 2.39
N PHE A 79 -5.48 -5.00 1.75
CA PHE A 79 -5.56 -3.58 2.07
C PHE A 79 -7.02 -3.12 2.17
N SER A 80 -7.31 -2.21 3.10
CA SER A 80 -8.62 -1.64 3.29
C SER A 80 -8.63 -0.12 3.18
N PHE A 81 -9.57 0.40 2.39
CA PHE A 81 -9.89 1.82 2.32
C PHE A 81 -10.75 2.31 3.48
N ALA A 82 -11.34 1.40 4.26
CA ALA A 82 -12.34 1.72 5.27
C ALA A 82 -11.92 2.94 6.10
N ARG A 83 -10.72 2.93 6.66
CA ARG A 83 -10.30 3.95 7.63
C ARG A 83 -9.65 5.19 7.02
N TYR A 84 -9.61 5.31 5.69
CA TYR A 84 -9.03 6.47 5.02
C TYR A 84 -10.08 7.50 4.60
N HIS A 85 -11.34 7.11 4.49
CA HIS A 85 -12.41 8.04 4.16
C HIS A 85 -12.82 8.86 5.40
N PRO A 86 -12.96 10.20 5.31
CA PRO A 86 -13.33 11.08 6.45
C PRO A 86 -14.62 10.67 7.18
N SER A 87 -15.52 9.97 6.49
CA SER A 87 -16.72 9.35 7.12
C SER A 87 -16.43 8.31 8.21
N TRP A 88 -15.16 7.97 8.44
CA TRP A 88 -14.70 7.11 9.54
C TRP A 88 -13.97 7.88 10.66
N THR A 89 -13.35 9.01 10.35
CA THR A 89 -12.65 9.87 11.32
C THR A 89 -13.51 11.02 11.83
N PHE A 90 -14.72 11.18 11.29
CA PHE A 90 -15.63 12.31 11.53
C PHE A 90 -15.08 13.66 11.04
N ASP A 91 -14.04 13.64 10.21
CA ASP A 91 -13.49 14.83 9.59
C ASP A 91 -14.42 15.33 8.47
N PRO A 92 -14.47 16.65 8.22
CA PRO A 92 -15.20 17.20 7.08
C PRO A 92 -14.63 16.67 5.77
N VAL A 93 -15.51 16.31 4.84
CA VAL A 93 -15.13 16.02 3.46
C VAL A 93 -14.97 17.35 2.72
N ASP A 94 -13.81 17.55 2.11
CA ASP A 94 -13.46 18.71 1.31
C ASP A 94 -12.77 18.31 -0.01
N ASP A 95 -12.44 19.29 -0.85
CA ASP A 95 -11.78 19.08 -2.14
C ASP A 95 -10.40 18.38 -2.03
N GLY A 96 -9.79 18.38 -0.85
CA GLY A 96 -8.51 17.70 -0.56
C GLY A 96 -8.67 16.23 -0.19
N THR A 97 -9.88 15.78 0.15
CA THR A 97 -10.15 14.45 0.69
C THR A 97 -9.76 13.33 -0.27
N GLU A 98 -10.13 13.43 -1.55
CA GLU A 98 -9.82 12.38 -2.53
C GLU A 98 -8.31 12.18 -2.69
N LYS A 99 -7.56 13.29 -2.81
CA LYS A 99 -6.09 13.27 -2.87
C LYS A 99 -5.47 12.68 -1.62
N LEU A 100 -6.00 13.01 -0.43
CA LEU A 100 -5.53 12.46 0.84
C LEU A 100 -5.74 10.95 0.91
N VAL A 101 -6.96 10.47 0.58
CA VAL A 101 -7.29 9.04 0.57
C VAL A 101 -6.41 8.29 -0.43
N LEU A 102 -6.24 8.83 -1.63
CA LEU A 102 -5.38 8.24 -2.66
C LEU A 102 -3.93 8.16 -2.20
N GLY A 103 -3.39 9.25 -1.62
CA GLY A 103 -2.01 9.29 -1.13
C GLY A 103 -1.76 8.27 -0.03
N ARG A 104 -2.65 8.22 0.98
CA ARG A 104 -2.56 7.23 2.06
C ARG A 104 -2.67 5.80 1.56
N ALA A 105 -3.61 5.54 0.64
CA ALA A 105 -3.77 4.21 0.05
C ALA A 105 -2.54 3.81 -0.77
N ALA A 106 -2.03 4.68 -1.62
CA ALA A 106 -0.84 4.41 -2.42
C ALA A 106 0.39 4.14 -1.53
N LYS A 107 0.59 4.91 -0.45
CA LYS A 107 1.67 4.67 0.52
C LYS A 107 1.59 3.27 1.12
N VAL A 108 0.45 2.92 1.72
CA VAL A 108 0.30 1.64 2.40
C VAL A 108 0.32 0.47 1.42
N LEU A 109 -0.39 0.55 0.30
CA LEU A 109 -0.37 -0.50 -0.73
C LEU A 109 1.06 -0.78 -1.22
N THR A 110 1.84 0.27 -1.48
CA THR A 110 3.22 0.11 -1.95
C THR A 110 4.18 -0.31 -0.83
N HIS A 111 3.90 0.04 0.44
CA HIS A 111 4.63 -0.44 1.62
C HIS A 111 4.46 -1.96 1.79
N GLU A 112 3.21 -2.41 1.83
CA GLU A 112 2.87 -3.84 1.96
C GLU A 112 3.38 -4.65 0.76
N MET A 113 3.31 -4.07 -0.45
CA MET A 113 3.92 -4.68 -1.63
C MET A 113 5.45 -4.78 -1.51
N GLY A 114 6.10 -3.78 -0.92
CA GLY A 114 7.53 -3.83 -0.60
C GLY A 114 7.88 -5.03 0.30
N HIS A 115 7.05 -5.35 1.29
CA HIS A 115 7.20 -6.56 2.10
C HIS A 115 7.08 -7.84 1.29
N MET A 116 6.18 -7.89 0.31
CA MET A 116 6.06 -9.03 -0.62
C MET A 116 7.28 -9.18 -1.55
N PHE A 117 8.03 -8.10 -1.80
CA PHE A 117 9.35 -8.12 -2.44
C PHE A 117 10.51 -8.44 -1.49
N GLY A 118 10.23 -8.83 -0.25
CA GLY A 118 11.24 -9.17 0.76
C GLY A 118 11.91 -7.95 1.42
N ILE A 119 11.37 -6.75 1.25
CA ILE A 119 11.92 -5.52 1.82
C ILE A 119 11.37 -5.35 3.23
N ARG A 120 12.25 -5.43 4.24
CA ARG A 120 11.91 -5.09 5.64
C ARG A 120 11.82 -3.58 5.84
N HIS A 121 11.26 -3.16 6.98
CA HIS A 121 11.27 -1.77 7.38
C HIS A 121 12.65 -1.12 7.24
N CYS A 122 12.67 0.09 6.71
CA CYS A 122 13.86 0.87 6.41
C CYS A 122 14.18 1.82 7.57
N VAL A 123 15.46 1.87 7.95
CA VAL A 123 15.97 2.76 9.01
C VAL A 123 17.09 3.68 8.52
N HIS A 124 17.35 3.70 7.20
CA HIS A 124 18.52 4.39 6.64
C HIS A 124 18.25 5.84 6.24
N TYR A 125 17.06 6.11 5.71
CA TYR A 125 16.63 7.40 5.15
C TYR A 125 15.11 7.50 5.28
N GLU A 126 14.57 8.70 5.05
CA GLU A 126 13.15 8.87 4.77
C GLU A 126 12.76 8.00 3.57
N CYS A 127 11.77 7.13 3.78
CA CYS A 127 11.42 6.08 2.84
C CYS A 127 10.00 5.62 3.13
N ASN A 128 9.23 5.31 2.09
CA ASN A 128 7.92 4.69 2.25
C ASN A 128 7.98 3.34 2.99
N MET A 129 9.14 2.67 3.00
CA MET A 129 9.36 1.45 3.78
C MET A 129 9.73 1.73 5.25
N GLY A 130 9.73 2.98 5.72
CA GLY A 130 9.91 3.30 7.14
C GLY A 130 8.76 2.72 7.96
N GLY A 131 9.06 2.17 9.14
CA GLY A 131 8.00 1.75 10.07
C GLY A 131 7.32 2.97 10.68
N VAL A 132 5.99 2.96 10.74
CA VAL A 132 5.17 4.05 11.28
C VAL A 132 4.25 3.52 12.37
N ASN A 133 4.02 4.30 13.42
CA ASN A 133 3.22 3.90 14.57
C ASN A 133 1.81 4.54 14.60
N HIS A 134 1.62 5.65 13.89
CA HIS A 134 0.33 6.34 13.82
C HIS A 134 0.13 7.06 12.47
N LEU A 135 -1.08 7.55 12.23
CA LEU A 135 -1.50 8.06 10.92
C LEU A 135 -0.82 9.38 10.55
N GLU A 136 -0.64 10.28 11.51
CA GLU A 136 0.02 11.57 11.31
C GLU A 136 1.50 11.38 10.94
N GLU A 137 2.17 10.39 11.55
CA GLU A 137 3.52 9.99 11.15
C GLU A 137 3.53 9.44 9.72
N ALA A 138 2.60 8.54 9.39
CA ALA A 138 2.47 7.99 8.03
C ALA A 138 2.21 9.08 6.98
N ASP A 139 1.40 10.09 7.30
CA ASP A 139 1.14 11.22 6.42
C ASP A 139 2.38 12.07 6.18
N ALA A 140 3.25 12.25 7.19
CA ALA A 140 4.49 12.99 7.08
C ALA A 140 5.63 12.23 6.37
N THR A 141 5.56 10.89 6.29
CA THR A 141 6.57 10.10 5.55
C THR A 141 6.43 10.24 4.02
N PRO A 142 7.50 10.06 3.23
CA PRO A 142 7.41 10.13 1.78
C PRO A 142 6.72 8.90 1.14
N MET A 143 6.17 9.09 -0.06
CA MET A 143 5.63 8.00 -0.91
C MET A 143 6.71 7.21 -1.66
N HIS A 144 7.93 7.75 -1.77
CA HIS A 144 9.00 7.16 -2.55
C HIS A 144 9.89 6.19 -1.76
N LEU A 145 10.60 5.33 -2.49
CA LEU A 145 11.64 4.48 -1.93
C LEU A 145 12.96 5.24 -1.89
N CYS A 146 13.67 5.16 -0.76
CA CYS A 146 15.05 5.66 -0.68
C CYS A 146 16.00 4.82 -1.57
N PRO A 147 17.22 5.31 -1.86
CA PRO A 147 18.17 4.59 -2.74
C PRO A 147 18.46 3.15 -2.31
N VAL A 148 18.49 2.87 -1.00
CA VAL A 148 18.69 1.52 -0.47
C VAL A 148 17.52 0.60 -0.81
N CYS A 149 16.29 1.05 -0.60
CA CYS A 149 15.10 0.24 -0.88
C CYS A 149 14.81 0.14 -2.37
N LEU A 150 15.10 1.19 -3.15
CA LEU A 150 15.06 1.14 -4.61
C LEU A 150 16.03 0.09 -5.14
N ARG A 151 17.26 0.01 -4.60
CA ARG A 151 18.25 -1.00 -4.99
C ARG A 151 17.81 -2.42 -4.64
N LYS A 152 17.16 -2.61 -3.49
CA LYS A 152 16.55 -3.90 -3.09
C LYS A 152 15.44 -4.31 -4.07
N LEU A 153 14.54 -3.39 -4.41
CA LEU A 153 13.48 -3.64 -5.38
C LEU A 153 14.06 -3.96 -6.76
N TYR A 154 15.07 -3.20 -7.21
CA TYR A 154 15.75 -3.46 -8.49
C TYR A 154 16.40 -4.85 -8.51
N HIS A 155 16.99 -5.30 -7.39
CA HIS A 155 17.53 -6.65 -7.30
C HIS A 155 16.44 -7.72 -7.48
N ALA A 156 15.24 -7.49 -6.96
CA ALA A 156 14.13 -8.44 -7.02
C ALA A 156 13.51 -8.57 -8.43
N VAL A 157 13.28 -7.45 -9.14
CA VAL A 157 12.45 -7.48 -10.37
C VAL A 157 13.09 -6.91 -11.63
N ARG A 158 14.23 -6.21 -11.54
CA ARG A 158 14.95 -5.55 -12.65
C ARG A 158 14.07 -4.60 -13.49
N PHE A 159 14.39 -3.31 -13.46
CA PHE A 159 13.68 -2.27 -14.22
C PHE A 159 14.63 -1.10 -14.53
N ASP A 160 14.35 -0.28 -15.53
CA ASP A 160 15.09 0.98 -15.71
C ASP A 160 14.63 2.00 -14.64
N PRO A 161 15.51 2.45 -13.73
CA PRO A 161 15.13 3.42 -12.72
C PRO A 161 14.67 4.77 -13.28
N ALA A 162 15.18 5.20 -14.43
CA ALA A 162 14.78 6.44 -15.08
C ALA A 162 13.34 6.35 -15.60
N GLU A 163 13.01 5.28 -16.34
CA GLU A 163 11.63 5.03 -16.82
C GLU A 163 10.64 4.95 -15.64
N ARG A 164 11.05 4.32 -14.54
CA ARG A 164 10.23 4.25 -13.32
C ARG A 164 9.95 5.65 -12.76
N TYR A 165 10.96 6.50 -12.66
CA TYR A 165 10.77 7.85 -12.11
C TYR A 165 9.98 8.77 -13.04
N GLU A 166 10.13 8.62 -14.36
CA GLU A 166 9.27 9.31 -15.34
C GLU A 166 7.79 8.92 -15.17
N ALA A 167 7.52 7.61 -15.03
CA ALA A 167 6.16 7.12 -14.78
C ALA A 167 5.58 7.64 -13.46
N LEU A 168 6.38 7.69 -12.39
CA LEU A 168 5.96 8.26 -11.12
C LEU A 168 5.74 9.76 -11.19
N ALA A 169 6.60 10.51 -11.89
CA ALA A 169 6.45 11.95 -12.08
C ALA A 169 5.12 12.26 -12.78
N LYS A 170 4.78 11.47 -13.81
CA LYS A 170 3.48 11.57 -14.48
C LYS A 170 2.32 11.31 -13.52
N PHE A 171 2.36 10.19 -12.78
CA PHE A 171 1.32 9.85 -11.80
C PHE A 171 1.13 10.95 -10.74
N TYR A 172 2.22 11.46 -10.18
CA TYR A 172 2.17 12.50 -9.15
C TYR A 172 1.60 13.81 -9.68
N ARG A 173 1.96 14.20 -10.91
CA ARG A 173 1.40 15.38 -11.57
C ARG A 173 -0.10 15.27 -11.80
N GLU A 174 -0.55 14.14 -12.34
CA GLU A 174 -1.97 13.88 -12.66
C GLU A 174 -2.85 13.88 -11.39
N ASN A 175 -2.28 13.52 -10.24
CA ASN A 175 -3.00 13.43 -8.97
C ASN A 175 -2.67 14.58 -7.99
N GLY A 176 -1.92 15.60 -8.42
CA GLY A 176 -1.64 16.79 -7.61
C GLY A 176 -0.68 16.60 -6.43
N PHE A 177 0.17 15.56 -6.47
CA PHE A 177 1.22 15.28 -5.48
C PHE A 177 2.52 16.06 -5.80
N LYS A 178 2.47 17.39 -5.69
CA LYS A 178 3.55 18.29 -6.15
C LYS A 178 4.92 18.05 -5.50
N GLU A 179 4.94 17.75 -4.20
CA GLU A 179 6.19 17.50 -3.46
C GLU A 179 6.87 16.21 -3.95
N GLU A 180 6.08 15.15 -4.10
CA GLU A 180 6.55 13.86 -4.61
C GLU A 180 7.00 13.96 -6.08
N GLU A 181 6.26 14.70 -6.91
CA GLU A 181 6.65 14.99 -8.30
C GLU A 181 8.02 15.69 -8.35
N THR A 182 8.19 16.74 -7.55
CA THR A 182 9.45 17.52 -7.50
C THR A 182 10.62 16.62 -7.12
N TRP A 183 10.41 15.73 -6.14
CA TRP A 183 11.42 14.79 -5.69
C TRP A 183 11.83 13.81 -6.81
N VAL A 184 10.88 13.12 -7.45
CA VAL A 184 11.22 12.12 -8.49
C VAL A 184 11.81 12.74 -9.75
N VAL A 185 11.42 13.97 -10.12
CA VAL A 185 11.99 14.67 -11.28
C VAL A 185 13.46 14.98 -11.06
N LYS A 186 13.82 15.44 -9.86
CA LYS A 186 15.23 15.68 -9.48
C LYS A 186 16.05 14.39 -9.55
N ASP A 187 15.50 13.30 -9.02
CA ASP A 187 16.15 11.99 -8.97
C ASP A 187 16.31 11.37 -10.38
N ALA A 188 15.29 11.49 -11.25
CA ALA A 188 15.36 11.05 -12.64
C ALA A 188 16.49 11.75 -13.41
N ALA A 189 16.63 13.07 -13.23
CA ALA A 189 17.70 13.85 -13.86
C ALA A 189 19.08 13.39 -13.38
N ALA A 190 19.24 13.11 -12.09
CA ALA A 190 20.50 12.63 -11.52
C ALA A 190 20.90 11.25 -12.08
N ILE A 191 19.94 10.33 -12.25
CA ILE A 191 20.20 9.01 -12.86
C ILE A 191 20.52 9.13 -14.34
N GLY A 192 19.80 9.97 -15.08
CA GLY A 192 20.06 10.22 -16.50
C GLY A 192 21.46 10.77 -16.76
N ALA A 193 21.96 11.65 -15.88
CA ALA A 193 23.30 12.22 -15.96
C ALA A 193 24.44 11.25 -15.61
N ALA A 194 24.12 10.09 -15.01
CA ALA A 194 25.09 9.07 -14.61
C ALA A 194 25.23 7.91 -15.62
N LYS A 195 24.46 7.93 -16.71
CA LYS A 195 24.55 7.00 -17.85
C LYS A 195 25.62 7.49 -18.84
#